data_AF-X1C4A5-F1
#
_entry.id   AF-X1C4A5-F1
#
_cell.length_a   1.000
_cell.length_b   1.000
_cell.length_c   1.000
_cell.angle_alpha   90.00
_cell.angle_beta   90.00
_cell.angle_gamma   90.00
#
_symmetry.space_group_name_H-M   'P 1'
#
loop_
_entity.id
_entity.type
_entity.pdbx_description
1 polymer ?
#
loop_
_entity_poly.entity_id
_entity_poly.type
_entity_poly.pdbx_seq_one_letter_code
_entity_poly.pdbx_strand_id
1 'polypeptide(L)'
;ELSSLGSTAPVTRLDDYWFELEVARQTVLDHFGVATLDGYGCAHLPLAITAAGSIIHYIQETQKGVLGQLTRLATYSTGSFMALDVQTQRNLELFLSRSGTAGGSLLSIIDLTKTAMGGRWLKRWLGQPLLDITELVRRQDAIGWFHDNTLARNQAISSLGEVADLERLINRVRGDIATPRELVTLRRSLEIIPELRRLVGGDSPIDWLKEELKPCPDVVELISRAIVESPGGLDEGGAIREGFSEELDSLRQTSRDAKQYLANLERQEREKTGIKSLKVGYNKVFGYYIEVSKSNLS
;
A
#
# COMPACT_ATOMS: atom_id res chain seq x y z
N GLU A 1 26.03 -27.04 -3.65
CA GLU A 1 26.38 -25.75 -3.01
C GLU A 1 25.87 -24.62 -3.88
N LEU A 2 25.12 -23.66 -3.31
CA LEU A 2 24.53 -22.52 -4.05
C LEU A 2 25.60 -21.53 -4.58
N SER A 3 26.86 -21.70 -4.20
CA SER A 3 28.04 -21.00 -4.75
C SER A 3 28.20 -21.21 -6.26
N SER A 4 27.69 -22.31 -6.82
CA SER A 4 27.73 -22.56 -8.27
C SER A 4 26.71 -21.74 -9.08
N LEU A 5 25.76 -21.06 -8.42
CA LEU A 5 24.68 -20.29 -9.06
C LEU A 5 24.97 -18.78 -9.18
N GLY A 6 26.16 -18.32 -8.75
CA GLY A 6 26.62 -16.95 -8.97
C GLY A 6 25.75 -15.84 -8.34
N SER A 7 24.83 -16.19 -7.44
CA SER A 7 23.91 -15.26 -6.81
C SER A 7 24.49 -14.75 -5.49
N THR A 8 24.67 -13.43 -5.37
CA THR A 8 25.05 -12.71 -4.14
C THR A 8 23.84 -12.44 -3.23
N ALA A 9 22.77 -13.22 -3.34
CA ALA A 9 21.57 -13.04 -2.52
C ALA A 9 21.79 -13.57 -1.10
N PRO A 10 21.21 -12.93 -0.07
CA PRO A 10 21.19 -13.48 1.28
C PRO A 10 20.43 -14.80 1.28
N VAL A 11 21.06 -15.87 1.78
CA VAL A 11 20.47 -17.20 1.87
C VAL A 11 19.99 -17.45 3.29
N THR A 12 18.69 -17.71 3.44
CA THR A 12 18.11 -18.18 4.71
C THR A 12 17.80 -19.66 4.57
N ARG A 13 18.31 -20.48 5.49
CA ARG A 13 18.06 -21.93 5.50
C ARG A 13 16.87 -22.23 6.40
N LEU A 14 15.99 -23.10 5.91
CA LEU A 14 14.91 -23.72 6.68
C LEU A 14 15.24 -25.19 6.89
N ASP A 15 14.60 -25.80 7.87
CA ASP A 15 14.66 -27.24 8.09
C ASP A 15 14.06 -27.99 6.88
N ASP A 16 14.67 -29.13 6.52
CA ASP A 16 14.23 -29.96 5.39
C ASP A 16 12.78 -30.44 5.55
N TYR A 17 12.31 -30.60 6.79
CA TYR A 17 10.92 -30.91 7.13
C TYR A 17 9.92 -29.97 6.43
N TRP A 18 10.24 -28.68 6.32
CA TRP A 18 9.35 -27.69 5.67
C TRP A 18 9.34 -27.77 4.15
N PHE A 19 10.24 -28.57 3.56
CA PHE A 19 10.26 -28.87 2.13
C PHE A 19 9.63 -30.24 1.81
N GLU A 20 9.19 -31.00 2.81
CA GLU A 20 8.43 -32.23 2.57
C GLU A 20 7.09 -31.91 1.91
N LEU A 21 6.77 -32.63 0.83
CA LEU A 21 5.60 -32.32 -0.02
C LEU A 21 4.29 -32.32 0.76
N GLU A 22 4.08 -33.28 1.65
CA GLU A 22 2.83 -33.38 2.43
C GLU A 22 2.70 -32.22 3.42
N VAL A 23 3.79 -31.85 4.11
CA VAL A 23 3.84 -30.72 5.05
C VAL A 23 3.58 -29.41 4.31
N ALA A 24 4.28 -29.18 3.20
CA ALA A 24 4.14 -27.98 2.39
C ALA A 24 2.74 -27.89 1.76
N ARG A 25 2.20 -29.01 1.27
CA ARG A 25 0.82 -29.09 0.74
C ARG A 25 -0.19 -28.70 1.81
N GLN A 26 -0.09 -29.30 3.00
CA GLN A 26 -1.01 -28.99 4.09
C GLN A 26 -0.91 -27.50 4.50
N THR A 27 0.31 -26.97 4.56
CA THR A 27 0.56 -25.54 4.86
C THR A 27 -0.15 -24.63 3.85
N VAL A 28 -0.09 -24.95 2.55
CA VAL A 28 -0.79 -24.17 1.50
C VAL A 28 -2.31 -24.31 1.62
N LEU A 29 -2.82 -25.52 1.83
CA LEU A 29 -4.26 -25.78 1.98
C LEU A 29 -4.84 -25.02 3.18
N ASP A 30 -4.18 -25.11 4.33
CA ASP A 30 -4.59 -24.45 5.57
C ASP A 30 -4.57 -22.93 5.42
N HIS A 31 -3.50 -22.39 4.82
CA HIS A 31 -3.36 -20.94 4.61
C HIS A 31 -4.47 -20.36 3.71
N PHE A 32 -4.81 -21.05 2.63
CA PHE A 32 -5.86 -20.59 1.70
C PHE A 32 -7.27 -21.07 2.07
N GLY A 33 -7.41 -21.93 3.07
CA GLY A 33 -8.71 -22.49 3.50
C GLY A 33 -9.40 -23.32 2.41
N VAL A 34 -8.63 -24.06 1.60
CA VAL A 34 -9.16 -24.88 0.50
C VAL A 34 -8.95 -26.37 0.73
N ALA A 35 -9.81 -27.20 0.14
CA ALA A 35 -9.68 -28.65 0.23
C ALA A 35 -8.66 -29.24 -0.78
N THR A 36 -8.46 -28.57 -1.92
CA THR A 36 -7.61 -29.05 -3.03
C THR A 36 -6.88 -27.89 -3.70
N LEU A 37 -5.74 -28.18 -4.33
CA LEU A 37 -4.97 -27.19 -5.09
C LEU A 37 -5.32 -27.15 -6.59
N ASP A 38 -6.31 -27.92 -7.04
CA ASP A 38 -6.73 -27.96 -8.46
C ASP A 38 -7.20 -26.59 -8.96
N GLY A 39 -7.96 -25.86 -8.13
CA GLY A 39 -8.41 -24.49 -8.46
C GLY A 39 -7.28 -23.48 -8.63
N TYR A 40 -6.07 -23.79 -8.15
CA TYR A 40 -4.88 -22.96 -8.34
C TYR A 40 -4.01 -23.42 -9.51
N GLY A 41 -4.33 -24.57 -10.12
CA GLY A 41 -3.60 -25.14 -11.25
C GLY A 41 -2.24 -25.76 -10.91
N CYS A 42 -1.90 -25.91 -9.62
CA CYS A 42 -0.60 -26.47 -9.17
C CYS A 42 -0.69 -27.87 -8.58
N ALA A 43 -1.87 -28.49 -8.49
CA ALA A 43 -2.05 -29.79 -7.82
C ALA A 43 -1.09 -30.89 -8.30
N HIS A 44 -0.70 -30.84 -9.58
CA HIS A 44 0.21 -31.77 -10.25
C HIS A 44 1.69 -31.34 -10.24
N LEU A 45 2.04 -30.24 -9.56
CA LEU A 45 3.39 -29.64 -9.54
C LEU A 45 4.01 -29.74 -8.14
N PRO A 46 4.54 -30.91 -7.73
CA PRO A 46 5.00 -31.15 -6.36
C PRO A 46 6.09 -30.19 -5.90
N LEU A 47 7.06 -29.86 -6.77
CA LEU A 47 8.14 -28.92 -6.43
C LEU A 47 7.63 -27.49 -6.23
N ALA A 48 6.61 -27.07 -6.98
CA ALA A 48 6.00 -25.76 -6.82
C ALA A 48 5.21 -25.67 -5.51
N ILE A 49 4.47 -26.74 -5.16
CA ILE A 49 3.75 -26.85 -3.88
C ILE A 49 4.74 -26.80 -2.72
N THR A 50 5.81 -27.60 -2.78
CA THR A 50 6.89 -27.60 -1.79
C THR A 50 7.44 -26.19 -1.58
N ALA A 51 7.88 -25.51 -2.65
CA ALA A 51 8.43 -24.17 -2.54
C ALA A 51 7.42 -23.15 -1.97
N ALA A 52 6.15 -23.21 -2.41
CA ALA A 52 5.10 -22.33 -1.90
C ALA A 52 4.83 -22.55 -0.41
N GLY A 53 4.73 -23.80 0.04
CA GLY A 53 4.52 -24.12 1.44
C GLY A 53 5.67 -23.66 2.33
N SER A 54 6.92 -23.88 1.93
CA SER A 54 8.08 -23.41 2.69
C SER A 54 8.15 -21.88 2.78
N ILE A 55 7.79 -21.16 1.70
CA ILE A 55 7.70 -19.69 1.71
C ILE A 55 6.61 -19.20 2.66
N ILE A 56 5.42 -19.82 2.62
CA ILE A 56 4.30 -19.48 3.52
C ILE A 56 4.72 -19.69 4.98
N HIS A 57 5.35 -20.82 5.28
CA HIS A 57 5.87 -21.11 6.62
C HIS A 57 6.90 -20.05 7.07
N TYR A 58 7.83 -19.67 6.21
CA TYR A 58 8.81 -18.64 6.55
C TYR A 58 8.17 -17.28 6.85
N ILE A 59 7.16 -16.90 6.07
CA ILE A 59 6.39 -15.66 6.30
C ILE A 59 5.60 -15.76 7.61
N GLN A 60 5.01 -16.93 7.91
CA GLN A 60 4.34 -17.19 9.19
C GLN A 60 5.26 -16.95 10.39
N GLU A 61 6.50 -17.43 10.34
CA GLU A 61 7.46 -17.27 11.44
C GLU A 61 7.99 -15.84 11.56
N THR A 62 8.25 -15.17 10.43
CA THR A 62 8.94 -13.88 10.42
C THR A 62 8.02 -12.66 10.40
N GLN A 63 6.81 -12.77 9.85
CA GLN A 63 5.92 -11.65 9.55
C GLN A 63 4.45 -12.04 9.73
N LYS A 64 4.07 -12.44 10.96
CA LYS A 64 2.71 -12.91 11.31
C LYS A 64 1.58 -11.99 10.83
N GLY A 65 1.76 -10.68 10.88
CA GLY A 65 0.74 -9.70 10.44
C GLY A 65 0.56 -9.59 8.92
N VAL A 66 1.56 -9.98 8.13
CA VAL A 66 1.53 -9.87 6.65
C VAL A 66 0.90 -11.10 6.01
N LEU A 67 0.92 -12.24 6.70
CA LEU A 67 0.44 -13.50 6.16
C LEU A 67 -0.99 -13.41 5.64
N GLY A 68 -1.91 -12.78 6.39
CA GLY A 68 -3.31 -12.59 5.97
C GLY A 68 -3.49 -11.79 4.68
N GLN A 69 -2.46 -11.09 4.20
CA GLN A 69 -2.50 -10.35 2.94
C GLN A 69 -2.26 -11.25 1.72
N LEU A 70 -1.64 -12.42 1.91
CA LEU A 70 -1.38 -13.39 0.85
C LEU A 70 -2.68 -14.14 0.51
N THR A 71 -3.56 -13.51 -0.28
CA THR A 71 -4.90 -14.05 -0.57
C THR A 71 -5.03 -14.79 -1.89
N ARG A 72 -3.96 -14.85 -2.69
CA ARG A 72 -4.00 -15.54 -3.98
C ARG A 72 -2.71 -16.30 -4.23
N LEU A 73 -2.87 -17.56 -4.63
CA LEU A 73 -1.86 -18.33 -5.32
C LEU A 73 -2.23 -18.38 -6.81
N ALA A 74 -1.23 -18.31 -7.68
CA ALA A 74 -1.42 -18.52 -9.11
C ALA A 74 -0.25 -19.33 -9.65
N THR A 75 -0.58 -20.41 -10.35
CA THR A 75 0.44 -21.18 -11.07
C THR A 75 0.86 -20.40 -12.31
N TYR A 76 2.17 -20.19 -12.46
CA TYR A 76 2.72 -19.64 -13.69
C TYR A 76 3.34 -20.79 -14.50
N SER A 77 3.06 -20.80 -15.80
CA SER A 77 3.74 -21.69 -16.75
C SER A 77 4.77 -20.88 -17.52
N THR A 78 5.95 -21.45 -17.72
CA THR A 78 6.95 -20.90 -18.65
C THR A 78 6.45 -20.93 -20.10
N GLY A 79 5.36 -21.63 -20.41
CA GLY A 79 4.76 -21.66 -21.75
C GLY A 79 3.87 -20.46 -22.09
N SER A 80 3.48 -19.63 -21.11
CA SER A 80 2.64 -18.44 -21.36
C SER A 80 3.46 -17.19 -21.74
N PHE A 81 4.77 -17.26 -21.53
CA PHE A 81 5.70 -16.15 -21.76
C PHE A 81 6.93 -16.66 -22.51
N MET A 82 7.61 -15.78 -23.22
CA MET A 82 8.91 -16.10 -23.79
C MET A 82 9.90 -16.38 -22.66
N ALA A 83 10.51 -17.57 -22.69
CA ALA A 83 11.57 -17.92 -21.75
C ALA A 83 12.81 -17.07 -22.05
N LEU A 84 13.15 -16.17 -21.13
CA LEU A 84 14.38 -15.38 -21.18
C LEU A 84 15.26 -15.78 -20.01
N ASP A 85 16.33 -16.53 -20.29
CA ASP A 85 17.32 -16.85 -19.27
C ASP A 85 18.05 -15.58 -18.78
N VAL A 86 18.68 -15.67 -17.60
CA VAL A 86 19.37 -14.54 -16.96
C VAL A 86 20.48 -13.96 -17.85
N GLN A 87 21.16 -14.80 -18.63
CA GLN A 87 22.24 -14.38 -19.50
C GLN A 87 21.72 -13.59 -20.70
N THR A 88 20.60 -14.00 -21.26
CA THR A 88 19.86 -13.30 -22.31
C THR A 88 19.35 -11.95 -21.80
N GLN A 89 18.72 -11.89 -20.62
CA GLN A 89 18.26 -10.63 -20.02
C GLN A 89 19.42 -9.65 -19.78
N ARG A 90 20.57 -10.15 -19.34
CA ARG A 90 21.79 -9.37 -19.14
C ARG A 90 22.39 -8.86 -20.45
N ASN A 91 22.47 -9.71 -21.47
CA ASN A 91 23.02 -9.35 -22.77
C ASN A 91 22.15 -8.33 -23.51
N LEU A 92 20.84 -8.38 -23.32
CA LEU A 92 19.88 -7.40 -23.83
C LEU A 92 19.80 -6.13 -22.96
N GLU A 93 20.54 -6.08 -21.85
CA GLU A 93 20.56 -4.96 -20.90
C GLU A 93 19.15 -4.52 -20.45
N LEU A 94 18.24 -5.49 -20.22
CA LEU A 94 16.83 -5.18 -19.97
C LEU A 94 16.64 -4.31 -18.72
N PHE A 95 17.38 -4.61 -17.66
CA PHE A 95 17.23 -3.96 -16.34
C PHE A 95 18.50 -3.29 -15.83
N LEU A 96 19.66 -3.75 -16.26
CA LEU A 96 20.98 -3.22 -15.90
C LEU A 96 21.83 -3.16 -17.17
N SER A 97 22.66 -2.14 -17.30
CA SER A 97 23.68 -2.06 -18.34
C SER A 97 24.79 -3.10 -18.12
N ARG A 98 25.68 -3.25 -19.10
CA ARG A 98 26.90 -4.06 -19.00
C ARG A 98 27.82 -3.66 -17.85
N SER A 99 27.80 -2.39 -17.42
CA SER A 99 28.54 -1.92 -16.24
C SER A 99 27.84 -2.22 -14.91
N GLY A 100 26.68 -2.89 -14.94
CA GLY A 100 25.90 -3.23 -13.75
C GLY A 100 25.09 -2.07 -13.18
N THR A 101 25.01 -0.95 -13.89
CA THR A 101 24.24 0.23 -13.46
C THR A 101 22.83 0.20 -14.06
N ALA A 102 21.84 0.73 -13.34
CA ALA A 102 20.49 0.88 -13.90
C ALA A 102 20.47 1.85 -15.10
N GLY A 103 21.30 2.90 -15.05
CA GLY A 103 21.47 3.84 -16.15
C GLY A 103 22.05 3.17 -17.39
N GLY A 104 21.39 3.38 -18.53
CA GLY A 104 21.75 2.80 -19.82
C GLY A 104 21.05 1.49 -20.16
N SER A 105 20.23 0.94 -19.26
CA SER A 105 19.38 -0.23 -19.54
C SER A 105 18.16 0.15 -20.39
N LEU A 106 17.57 -0.83 -21.08
CA LEU A 106 16.32 -0.64 -21.83
C LEU A 106 15.22 -0.06 -20.93
N LEU A 107 15.01 -0.64 -19.74
CA LEU A 107 14.02 -0.14 -18.78
C LEU A 107 14.26 1.34 -18.45
N SER A 108 15.51 1.76 -18.21
CA SER A 108 15.81 3.16 -17.88
C SER A 108 15.48 4.15 -19.00
N ILE A 109 15.47 3.68 -20.26
CA ILE A 109 15.16 4.51 -21.43
C ILE A 109 13.64 4.61 -21.63
N ILE A 110 12.92 3.49 -21.48
CA ILE A 110 11.49 3.43 -21.81
C ILE A 110 10.55 3.69 -20.63
N ASP A 111 11.05 3.61 -19.39
CA ASP A 111 10.27 3.89 -18.19
C ASP A 111 10.02 5.39 -18.02
N LEU A 112 9.01 5.87 -18.75
CA LEU A 112 8.45 7.22 -18.64
C LEU A 112 7.11 7.21 -17.88
N THR A 113 6.87 6.13 -17.12
CA THR A 113 5.62 5.93 -16.39
C THR A 113 5.41 7.02 -15.35
N LYS A 114 4.14 7.31 -15.04
CA LYS A 114 3.77 8.39 -14.09
C LYS A 114 3.51 7.90 -12.68
N THR A 115 3.43 6.60 -12.47
CA THR A 115 3.20 5.97 -11.16
C THR A 115 4.25 4.92 -10.89
N ALA A 116 4.65 4.75 -9.63
CA ALA A 116 5.61 3.72 -9.22
C ALA A 116 5.09 2.30 -9.53
N MET A 117 3.79 2.06 -9.37
CA MET A 117 3.15 0.80 -9.75
C MET A 117 3.21 0.55 -11.26
N GLY A 118 3.09 1.59 -12.09
CA GLY A 118 3.27 1.51 -13.54
C GLY A 118 4.69 1.09 -13.94
N GLY A 119 5.71 1.69 -13.32
CA GLY A 119 7.11 1.32 -13.57
C GLY A 119 7.41 -0.13 -13.16
N ARG A 120 6.89 -0.59 -12.02
CA ARG A 120 6.97 -2.00 -11.62
C ARG A 120 6.28 -2.93 -12.62
N TRP A 121 5.13 -2.53 -13.14
CA TRP A 121 4.38 -3.30 -14.14
C TRP A 121 5.14 -3.39 -15.47
N LEU A 122 5.71 -2.27 -15.95
CA LEU A 122 6.54 -2.24 -17.15
C LEU A 122 7.77 -3.12 -17.02
N LYS A 123 8.47 -3.04 -15.88
CA LYS A 123 9.60 -3.92 -15.57
C LYS A 123 9.20 -5.39 -15.63
N ARG A 124 8.03 -5.74 -15.08
CA ARG A 124 7.50 -7.11 -15.16
C ARG A 124 7.24 -7.53 -16.60
N TRP A 125 6.63 -6.69 -17.42
CA TRP A 125 6.36 -6.99 -18.83
C TRP A 125 7.63 -7.23 -19.65
N LEU A 126 8.68 -6.43 -19.43
CA LEU A 126 9.97 -6.65 -20.09
C LEU A 126 10.61 -8.00 -19.73
N GLY A 127 10.47 -8.43 -18.47
CA GLY A 127 11.00 -9.73 -18.02
C GLY A 127 10.12 -10.92 -18.38
N GLN A 128 8.88 -10.68 -18.80
CA GLN A 128 7.87 -11.71 -19.11
C GLN A 128 7.14 -11.35 -20.41
N PRO A 129 7.80 -11.40 -21.58
CA PRO A 129 7.14 -11.11 -22.85
C PRO A 129 6.03 -12.14 -23.11
N LEU A 130 4.85 -11.68 -23.50
CA LEU A 130 3.69 -12.55 -23.76
C LEU A 130 3.87 -13.38 -25.04
N LEU A 131 3.29 -14.58 -25.05
CA LEU A 131 3.14 -15.40 -26.26
C LEU A 131 1.69 -15.43 -26.79
N ASP A 132 0.72 -14.95 -26.01
CA ASP A 132 -0.68 -14.87 -26.41
C ASP A 132 -0.91 -13.70 -27.37
N ILE A 133 -1.20 -14.02 -28.64
CA ILE A 133 -1.46 -13.03 -29.69
C ILE A 133 -2.70 -12.18 -29.36
N THR A 134 -3.73 -12.74 -28.74
CA THR A 134 -4.96 -12.02 -28.42
C THR A 134 -4.68 -10.88 -27.44
N GLU A 135 -3.92 -11.18 -26.39
CA GLU A 135 -3.53 -10.17 -25.40
C GLU A 135 -2.51 -9.17 -25.97
N LEU A 136 -1.60 -9.60 -26.86
CA LEU A 136 -0.69 -8.70 -27.56
C LEU A 136 -1.45 -7.68 -28.43
N VAL A 137 -2.42 -8.15 -29.22
CA VAL A 137 -3.27 -7.28 -30.06
C VAL A 137 -4.06 -6.31 -29.18
N ARG A 138 -4.69 -6.80 -28.09
CA ARG A 138 -5.42 -5.94 -27.13
C ARG A 138 -4.54 -4.80 -26.57
N ARG A 139 -3.26 -5.08 -26.29
CA ARG A 139 -2.30 -4.05 -25.84
C ARG A 139 -1.90 -3.09 -26.96
N GLN A 140 -1.68 -3.61 -28.17
CA GLN A 140 -1.34 -2.79 -29.34
C GLN A 140 -2.48 -1.85 -29.71
N ASP A 141 -3.72 -2.31 -29.68
CA ASP A 141 -4.91 -1.49 -29.91
C ASP A 141 -4.99 -0.36 -28.87
N ALA A 142 -4.65 -0.65 -27.62
CA ALA A 142 -4.61 0.38 -26.59
C ALA A 142 -3.53 1.44 -26.81
N ILE A 143 -2.34 1.00 -27.21
CA ILE A 143 -1.25 1.90 -27.59
C ILE A 143 -1.66 2.74 -28.81
N GLY A 144 -2.22 2.12 -29.84
CA GLY A 144 -2.67 2.77 -31.07
C GLY A 144 -3.74 3.83 -30.78
N TRP A 145 -4.73 3.49 -29.97
CA TRP A 145 -5.76 4.46 -29.59
C TRP A 145 -5.18 5.69 -28.87
N PHE A 146 -4.30 5.51 -27.88
CA PHE A 146 -3.65 6.64 -27.20
C PHE A 146 -2.64 7.38 -28.09
N HIS A 147 -2.04 6.70 -29.06
CA HIS A 147 -1.18 7.34 -30.06
C HIS A 147 -1.97 8.34 -30.91
N ASP A 148 -3.13 7.91 -31.40
CA ASP A 148 -3.98 8.71 -32.31
C ASP A 148 -4.79 9.77 -31.55
N ASN A 149 -5.13 9.52 -30.28
CA ASN A 149 -5.89 10.46 -29.43
C ASN A 149 -4.97 11.26 -28.51
N THR A 150 -4.17 12.17 -29.09
CA THR A 150 -3.14 12.95 -28.36
C THR A 150 -3.69 13.76 -27.17
N LEU A 151 -4.88 14.36 -27.29
CA LEU A 151 -5.49 15.10 -26.17
C LEU A 151 -5.81 14.18 -24.99
N ALA A 152 -6.49 13.06 -25.25
CA ALA A 152 -6.82 12.06 -24.23
C ALA A 152 -5.56 11.47 -23.59
N ARG A 153 -4.52 11.19 -24.39
CA ARG A 153 -3.21 10.74 -23.89
C ARG A 153 -2.59 11.73 -22.91
N ASN A 154 -2.53 13.02 -23.27
CA ASN A 154 -1.93 14.04 -22.42
C ASN A 154 -2.73 14.25 -21.12
N GLN A 155 -4.07 14.22 -21.20
CA GLN A 155 -4.94 14.28 -20.03
C GLN A 155 -4.72 13.07 -19.11
N ALA A 156 -4.70 11.85 -19.67
CA ALA A 156 -4.45 10.64 -18.89
C ALA A 156 -3.06 10.64 -18.22
N ILE A 157 -2.03 11.11 -18.93
CA ILE A 157 -0.68 11.29 -18.37
C ILE A 157 -0.69 12.26 -17.18
N SER A 158 -1.39 13.40 -17.31
CA SER A 158 -1.50 14.39 -16.23
C SER A 158 -2.20 13.79 -15.02
N SER A 159 -3.39 13.19 -15.23
CA SER A 159 -4.17 12.55 -14.17
C SER A 159 -3.39 11.45 -13.46
N LEU A 160 -2.70 10.57 -14.20
CA LEU A 160 -1.88 9.52 -13.61
C LEU A 160 -0.68 10.06 -12.82
N GLY A 161 -0.19 11.27 -13.13
CA GLY A 161 0.88 11.92 -12.37
C GLY A 161 0.47 12.34 -10.95
N GLU A 162 -0.83 12.47 -10.70
CA GLU A 162 -1.39 12.80 -9.39
C GLU A 162 -1.73 11.55 -8.56
N VAL A 163 -1.75 10.37 -9.20
CA VAL A 163 -2.06 9.09 -8.56
C VAL A 163 -0.85 8.61 -7.76
N ALA A 164 -1.04 8.39 -6.46
CA ALA A 164 -0.02 7.80 -5.62
C ALA A 164 0.17 6.31 -5.90
N ASP A 165 1.13 5.69 -5.22
CA ASP A 165 1.34 4.23 -5.29
C ASP A 165 0.19 3.46 -4.60
N LEU A 166 -0.91 3.27 -5.33
CA LEU A 166 -2.13 2.62 -4.84
C LEU A 166 -1.87 1.18 -4.39
N GLU A 167 -1.06 0.42 -5.12
CA GLU A 167 -0.70 -0.96 -4.75
C GLU A 167 -0.06 -0.99 -3.36
N ARG A 168 0.88 -0.08 -3.08
CA ARG A 168 1.51 0.05 -1.77
C ARG A 168 0.52 0.49 -0.69
N LEU A 169 -0.31 1.49 -0.98
CA LEU A 169 -1.29 2.02 -0.03
C LEU A 169 -2.32 0.95 0.37
N ILE A 170 -2.84 0.19 -0.59
CA ILE A 170 -3.80 -0.90 -0.36
C ILE A 170 -3.19 -1.98 0.54
N ASN A 171 -1.94 -2.38 0.29
CA ASN A 171 -1.26 -3.38 1.14
C ASN A 171 -1.06 -2.88 2.58
N ARG A 172 -0.82 -1.57 2.78
CA ARG A 172 -0.74 -1.00 4.13
C ARG A 172 -2.10 -0.96 4.82
N VAL A 173 -3.17 -0.63 4.09
CA VAL A 173 -4.55 -0.65 4.62
C VAL A 173 -4.94 -2.07 5.02
N ARG A 174 -4.67 -3.07 4.17
CA ARG A 174 -4.94 -4.48 4.49
C ARG A 174 -4.13 -5.02 5.66
N GLY A 175 -3.04 -4.33 6.03
CA GLY A 175 -2.20 -4.69 7.18
C GLY A 175 -2.52 -3.89 8.43
N ASP A 176 -3.56 -3.06 8.43
CA ASP A 176 -3.93 -2.17 9.55
C ASP A 176 -2.78 -1.25 10.03
N ILE A 177 -1.85 -0.93 9.13
CA ILE A 177 -0.69 -0.05 9.38
C ILE A 177 -0.73 1.25 8.56
N ALA A 178 -1.83 1.48 7.84
CA ALA A 178 -2.02 2.71 7.08
C ALA A 178 -2.19 3.91 8.02
N THR A 179 -1.47 4.99 7.74
CA THR A 179 -1.60 6.24 8.49
C THR A 179 -2.78 7.08 7.98
N PRO A 180 -3.33 8.01 8.78
CA PRO A 180 -4.38 8.92 8.33
C PRO A 180 -4.02 9.70 7.05
N ARG A 181 -2.75 10.12 6.91
CA ARG A 181 -2.26 10.82 5.71
C ARG A 181 -2.28 9.93 4.47
N GLU A 182 -1.95 8.66 4.65
CA GLU A 182 -2.03 7.65 3.59
C GLU A 182 -3.47 7.38 3.16
N LEU A 183 -4.44 7.40 4.09
CA LEU A 183 -5.86 7.32 3.76
C LEU A 183 -6.32 8.53 2.92
N VAL A 184 -5.91 9.74 3.27
CA VAL A 184 -6.20 10.95 2.45
C VAL A 184 -5.57 10.82 1.06
N THR A 185 -4.35 10.30 0.97
CA THR A 185 -3.65 10.08 -0.30
C THR A 185 -4.35 9.03 -1.15
N LEU A 186 -4.84 7.94 -0.53
CA LEU A 186 -5.67 6.93 -1.17
C LEU A 186 -6.95 7.55 -1.74
N ARG A 187 -7.67 8.35 -0.94
CA ARG A 187 -8.89 9.05 -1.38
C ARG A 187 -8.62 9.91 -2.61
N ARG A 188 -7.61 10.78 -2.56
CA ARG A 188 -7.23 11.66 -3.68
C ARG A 188 -6.87 10.88 -4.94
N SER A 189 -6.19 9.76 -4.78
CA SER A 189 -5.85 8.88 -5.92
C SER A 189 -7.09 8.22 -6.54
N LEU A 190 -8.08 7.85 -5.72
CA LEU A 190 -9.35 7.28 -6.19
C LEU A 190 -10.27 8.32 -6.85
N GLU A 191 -10.24 9.58 -6.39
CA GLU A 191 -10.99 10.70 -6.98
C GLU A 191 -10.62 10.98 -8.45
N ILE A 192 -9.44 10.53 -8.90
CA ILE A 192 -8.96 10.67 -10.27
C ILE A 192 -9.59 9.63 -11.22
N ILE A 193 -10.01 8.47 -10.69
CA ILE A 193 -10.51 7.34 -11.50
C ILE A 193 -11.75 7.69 -12.35
N PRO A 194 -12.78 8.41 -11.83
CA PRO A 194 -13.89 8.88 -12.65
C PRO A 194 -13.45 9.68 -13.89
N GLU A 195 -12.46 10.56 -13.75
CA GLU A 195 -11.96 11.36 -14.87
C GLU A 195 -11.26 10.48 -15.90
N LEU A 196 -10.39 9.57 -15.46
CA LEU A 196 -9.75 8.59 -16.35
C LEU A 196 -10.77 7.76 -17.14
N ARG A 197 -11.90 7.37 -16.53
CA ARG A 197 -12.96 6.64 -17.24
C ARG A 197 -13.63 7.49 -18.32
N ARG A 198 -13.80 8.79 -18.09
CA ARG A 198 -14.38 9.72 -19.09
C ARG A 198 -13.46 9.87 -20.30
N LEU A 199 -12.15 9.89 -20.08
CA LEU A 199 -11.16 9.98 -21.15
C LEU A 199 -11.21 8.78 -22.11
N VAL A 200 -11.54 7.60 -21.60
CA VAL A 200 -11.62 6.36 -22.39
C VAL A 200 -12.96 6.24 -23.18
N GLY A 201 -13.78 7.30 -23.24
CA GLY A 201 -15.13 7.34 -23.84
C GLY A 201 -15.27 6.97 -25.34
N GLY A 202 -16.45 6.47 -25.74
CA GLY A 202 -16.81 6.07 -27.11
C GLY A 202 -16.85 4.55 -27.32
N ASP A 203 -17.42 4.05 -28.45
CA ASP A 203 -17.24 2.66 -28.91
C ASP A 203 -15.78 2.48 -29.36
N SER A 204 -14.91 2.15 -28.41
CA SER A 204 -13.46 2.19 -28.56
C SER A 204 -12.85 0.81 -28.30
N PRO A 205 -11.77 0.43 -29.01
CA PRO A 205 -11.07 -0.84 -28.74
C PRO A 205 -10.50 -0.93 -27.32
N ILE A 206 -10.45 0.19 -26.57
CA ILE A 206 -9.99 0.23 -25.19
C ILE A 206 -11.11 0.30 -24.14
N ASP A 207 -12.36 0.05 -24.51
CA ASP A 207 -13.48 0.14 -23.57
C ASP A 207 -13.36 -0.78 -22.35
N TRP A 208 -12.68 -1.91 -22.51
CA TRP A 208 -12.35 -2.81 -21.41
C TRP A 208 -11.60 -2.11 -20.26
N LEU A 209 -10.82 -1.05 -20.53
CA LEU A 209 -10.15 -0.28 -19.46
C LEU A 209 -11.15 0.40 -18.53
N LYS A 210 -12.35 0.77 -19.01
CA LYS A 210 -13.39 1.39 -18.17
C LYS A 210 -13.96 0.43 -17.13
N GLU A 211 -13.93 -0.87 -17.43
CA GLU A 211 -14.39 -1.93 -16.53
C GLU A 211 -13.36 -2.18 -15.42
N GLU A 212 -12.08 -2.07 -15.75
CA GLU A 212 -10.96 -2.21 -14.81
C GLU A 212 -10.79 -0.97 -13.91
N LEU A 213 -11.09 0.23 -14.43
CA LEU A 213 -11.05 1.48 -13.68
C LEU A 213 -12.27 1.60 -12.76
N LYS A 214 -12.16 1.09 -11.54
CA LYS A 214 -13.23 1.10 -10.52
C LYS A 214 -13.20 2.39 -9.67
N PRO A 215 -14.24 3.24 -9.71
CA PRO A 215 -14.23 4.53 -8.99
C PRO A 215 -14.33 4.47 -7.46
N CYS A 216 -14.82 3.38 -6.89
CA CYS A 216 -14.96 3.18 -5.43
C CYS A 216 -15.53 4.40 -4.66
N PRO A 217 -16.70 4.94 -5.06
CA PRO A 217 -17.22 6.20 -4.51
C PRO A 217 -17.56 6.10 -3.01
N ASP A 218 -17.96 4.92 -2.56
CA ASP A 218 -18.20 4.57 -1.15
C ASP A 218 -16.94 4.75 -0.28
N VAL A 219 -15.79 4.29 -0.77
CA VAL A 219 -14.50 4.46 -0.09
C VAL A 219 -14.09 5.93 -0.05
N VAL A 220 -14.25 6.62 -1.18
CA VAL A 220 -13.95 8.06 -1.28
C VAL A 220 -14.79 8.86 -0.29
N GLU A 221 -16.10 8.60 -0.25
CA GLU A 221 -17.04 9.27 0.65
C GLU A 221 -16.71 8.98 2.12
N LEU A 222 -16.46 7.71 2.46
CA LEU A 222 -16.10 7.30 3.81
C LEU A 222 -14.87 8.04 4.32
N ILE A 223 -13.78 8.05 3.54
CA ILE A 223 -12.54 8.74 3.94
C ILE A 223 -12.77 10.25 4.01
N SER A 224 -13.54 10.83 3.08
CA SER A 224 -13.87 12.25 3.06
C SER A 224 -14.60 12.70 4.33
N ARG A 225 -15.59 11.92 4.77
CA ARG A 225 -16.37 12.18 5.99
C ARG A 225 -15.61 11.86 7.27
N ALA A 226 -14.74 10.85 7.24
CA ALA A 226 -14.04 10.36 8.44
C ALA A 226 -12.76 11.12 8.76
N ILE A 227 -11.96 11.50 7.76
CA ILE A 227 -10.59 11.99 7.95
C ILE A 227 -10.49 13.47 7.56
N VAL A 228 -9.74 14.25 8.35
CA VAL A 228 -9.41 15.65 8.03
C VAL A 228 -8.39 15.73 6.87
N GLU A 229 -8.35 16.83 6.13
CA GLU A 229 -7.44 16.97 4.95
C GLU A 229 -5.94 16.88 5.29
N SER A 230 -5.57 17.39 6.46
CA SER A 230 -4.18 17.43 6.93
C SER A 230 -4.09 16.77 8.30
N PRO A 231 -4.22 15.43 8.38
CA PRO A 231 -4.29 14.76 9.67
C PRO A 231 -2.90 14.71 10.34
N GLY A 232 -2.92 14.83 11.67
CA GLY A 232 -1.78 14.56 12.53
C GLY A 232 -1.41 13.07 12.57
N GLY A 233 -0.40 12.72 13.36
CA GLY A 233 -0.12 11.32 13.68
C GLY A 233 -1.30 10.68 14.42
N LEU A 234 -1.44 9.35 14.35
CA LEU A 234 -2.44 8.62 15.13
C LEU A 234 -2.32 8.92 16.63
N ASP A 235 -1.09 8.97 17.14
CA ASP A 235 -0.79 9.21 18.56
C ASP A 235 -1.04 10.66 19.00
N GLU A 236 -1.03 11.61 18.06
CA GLU A 236 -1.24 13.04 18.33
C GLU A 236 -2.73 13.40 18.38
N GLY A 237 -3.60 12.51 17.88
CA GLY A 237 -5.02 12.77 17.69
C GLY A 237 -5.31 13.76 16.55
N GLY A 238 -6.57 14.17 16.43
CA GLY A 238 -7.00 15.16 15.42
C GLY A 238 -7.11 14.63 13.98
N ALA A 239 -6.94 13.33 13.76
CA ALA A 239 -7.11 12.71 12.44
C ALA A 239 -8.59 12.60 12.01
N ILE A 240 -9.48 12.29 12.96
CA ILE A 240 -10.91 12.10 12.69
C ILE A 240 -11.62 13.45 12.62
N ARG A 241 -12.43 13.65 11.58
CA ARG A 241 -13.24 14.85 11.34
C ARG A 241 -14.36 14.99 12.39
N GLU A 242 -14.66 16.22 12.78
CA GLU A 242 -15.82 16.54 13.61
C GLU A 242 -17.13 16.21 12.87
N GLY A 243 -18.11 15.67 13.57
CA GLY A 243 -19.37 15.16 13.03
C GLY A 243 -19.32 13.73 12.51
N PHE A 244 -18.15 13.06 12.53
CA PHE A 244 -18.05 11.66 12.13
C PHE A 244 -18.48 10.70 13.25
N SER A 245 -18.21 11.05 14.51
CA SER A 245 -18.55 10.24 15.68
C SER A 245 -19.01 11.15 16.81
N GLU A 246 -20.31 11.07 17.14
CA GLU A 246 -20.93 11.86 18.21
C GLU A 246 -20.24 11.62 19.57
N GLU A 247 -19.84 10.38 19.85
CA GLU A 247 -19.12 10.02 21.06
C GLU A 247 -17.75 10.72 21.12
N LEU A 248 -16.97 10.66 20.04
CA LEU A 248 -15.66 11.32 19.97
C LEU A 248 -15.79 12.83 20.10
N ASP A 249 -16.83 13.41 19.48
CA ASP A 249 -17.08 14.85 19.55
C ASP A 249 -17.51 15.27 20.97
N SER A 250 -18.32 14.47 21.66
CA SER A 250 -18.67 14.69 23.07
C SER A 250 -17.43 14.64 23.98
N LEU A 251 -16.54 13.68 23.77
CA LEU A 251 -15.27 13.59 24.51
C LEU A 251 -14.36 14.80 24.24
N ARG A 252 -14.28 15.26 22.99
CA ARG A 252 -13.53 16.47 22.62
C ARG A 252 -14.11 17.71 23.28
N GLN A 253 -15.44 17.83 23.30
CA GLN A 253 -16.13 18.95 23.93
C GLN A 253 -15.86 18.96 25.45
N THR A 254 -16.03 17.83 26.11
CA THR A 254 -15.73 17.67 27.55
C THR A 254 -14.27 18.03 27.87
N SER A 255 -13.32 17.64 27.01
CA SER A 255 -11.90 17.99 27.16
C SER A 255 -11.65 19.50 27.02
N ARG A 256 -12.33 20.16 26.07
CA ARG A 256 -12.27 21.62 25.89
C ARG A 256 -12.85 22.35 27.10
N ASP A 257 -14.01 21.89 27.59
CA ASP A 257 -14.69 22.48 28.75
C ASP A 257 -13.87 22.32 30.03
N ALA A 258 -13.21 21.17 30.24
CA ALA A 258 -12.29 20.96 31.36
C ALA A 258 -11.10 21.92 31.31
N LYS A 259 -10.50 22.14 30.13
CA LYS A 259 -9.41 23.12 29.96
C LYS A 259 -9.87 24.55 30.26
N GLN A 260 -11.07 24.91 29.80
CA GLN A 260 -11.65 26.23 30.07
C GLN A 260 -11.97 26.42 31.55
N TYR A 261 -12.50 25.37 32.20
CA TYR A 261 -12.75 25.36 33.64
C TYR A 261 -11.46 25.57 34.44
N LEU A 262 -10.38 24.87 34.10
CA LEU A 262 -9.07 25.04 34.76
C LEU A 262 -8.50 26.46 34.58
N ALA A 263 -8.63 27.03 33.38
CA ALA A 263 -8.21 28.41 33.12
C ALA A 263 -9.02 29.44 33.92
N ASN A 264 -10.33 29.20 34.08
CA ASN A 264 -11.20 30.03 34.91
C ASN A 264 -10.88 29.88 36.40
N LEU A 265 -10.63 28.65 36.87
CA LEU A 265 -10.23 28.35 38.24
C LEU A 265 -8.91 29.05 38.60
N GLU A 266 -7.91 29.00 37.72
CA GLU A 266 -6.64 29.72 37.91
C GLU A 266 -6.86 31.23 38.08
N ARG A 267 -7.72 31.83 37.25
CA ARG A 267 -8.04 33.26 37.35
C ARG A 267 -8.76 33.58 38.65
N GLN A 268 -9.78 32.81 39.00
CA GLN A 268 -10.59 33.01 40.20
C GLN A 268 -9.74 32.89 41.47
N GLU A 269 -8.87 31.88 41.56
CA GLU A 269 -8.00 31.69 42.72
C GLU A 269 -6.91 32.76 42.81
N ARG A 270 -6.37 33.25 41.68
CA ARG A 270 -5.47 34.42 41.66
C ARG A 270 -6.15 35.68 42.23
N GLU A 271 -7.39 35.94 41.83
CA GLU A 271 -8.15 37.10 42.31
C GLU A 271 -8.49 36.97 43.79
N LYS A 272 -8.94 35.80 44.22
CA LYS A 272 -9.34 35.51 45.59
C LYS A 272 -8.18 35.55 46.59
N THR A 273 -7.02 35.04 46.20
CA THR A 273 -5.83 34.97 47.07
C THR A 273 -4.90 36.17 46.93
N GLY A 274 -5.02 36.95 45.85
CA GLY A 274 -4.07 38.02 45.50
C GLY A 274 -2.71 37.53 45.00
N ILE A 275 -2.50 36.20 44.90
CA ILE A 275 -1.22 35.61 44.52
C ILE A 275 -1.11 35.57 42.99
N LYS A 276 -0.46 36.58 42.39
CA LYS A 276 -0.26 36.66 40.93
C LYS A 276 0.51 35.47 40.34
N SER A 277 1.38 34.81 41.13
CA SER A 277 2.17 33.67 40.69
C SER A 277 1.42 32.34 40.69
N LEU A 278 0.18 32.29 41.19
CA LEU A 278 -0.60 31.05 41.31
C LEU A 278 -0.85 30.45 39.93
N LYS A 279 -0.60 29.16 39.73
CA LYS A 279 -0.87 28.43 38.48
C LYS A 279 -1.57 27.12 38.75
N VAL A 280 -2.47 26.71 37.88
CA VAL A 280 -3.06 25.36 37.91
C VAL A 280 -2.26 24.47 36.97
N GLY A 281 -1.56 23.49 37.53
CA GLY A 281 -0.71 22.55 36.80
C GLY A 281 -1.29 21.13 36.77
N TYR A 282 -0.73 20.30 35.90
CA TYR A 282 -0.99 18.85 35.86
C TYR A 282 0.32 18.11 35.71
N ASN A 283 0.52 17.04 36.48
CA ASN A 283 1.55 16.07 36.20
C ASN A 283 0.98 14.64 36.25
N LYS A 284 1.68 13.69 35.62
CA LYS A 284 1.24 12.29 35.52
C LYS A 284 1.23 11.52 36.86
N VAL A 285 1.94 12.01 37.89
CA VAL A 285 2.16 11.29 39.17
C VAL A 285 1.18 11.75 40.26
N PHE A 286 0.93 13.05 40.37
CA PHE A 286 0.14 13.71 41.42
C PHE A 286 -1.18 14.27 40.89
N GLY A 287 -1.41 14.25 39.57
CA GLY A 287 -2.61 14.80 38.95
C GLY A 287 -2.60 16.32 38.89
N TYR A 288 -3.77 16.93 39.07
CA TYR A 288 -3.93 18.38 39.09
C TYR A 288 -3.46 18.99 40.42
N TYR A 289 -2.77 20.12 40.35
CA TYR A 289 -2.27 20.83 41.53
C TYR A 289 -2.33 22.36 41.35
N ILE A 290 -2.34 23.08 42.47
CA ILE A 290 -2.16 24.53 42.49
C ILE A 290 -0.71 24.82 42.90
N GLU A 291 0.02 25.50 42.04
CA GLU A 291 1.39 25.91 42.27
C GLU A 291 1.42 27.36 42.77
N VAL A 292 2.12 27.61 43.87
CA VAL A 292 2.37 28.94 44.41
C VAL A 292 3.86 29.10 44.71
N SER A 293 4.39 30.31 44.60
CA SER A 293 5.79 30.59 44.96
C SER A 293 6.03 30.41 46.46
N LYS A 294 7.22 29.92 46.85
CA LYS A 294 7.59 29.66 48.25
C LYS A 294 7.37 30.83 49.21
N SER A 295 7.43 32.07 48.70
CA SER A 295 7.16 33.30 49.44
C SER A 295 5.73 33.39 50.01
N ASN A 296 4.80 32.56 49.54
CA ASN A 296 3.38 32.56 49.93
C ASN A 296 2.96 31.30 50.70
N LEU A 297 3.90 30.45 51.14
CA LEU A 297 3.63 29.19 51.88
C LEU A 297 3.56 29.36 53.41
N SER A 298 3.19 30.55 53.88
CA SER A 298 3.18 30.94 55.30
C SER A 298 2.29 30.08 56.18
#